data_AF-A0A2E5RH82-F1
#
_entry.id   AF-A0A2E5RH82-F1
#
_cell.length_a   1.000
_cell.length_b   1.000
_cell.length_c   1.000
_cell.angle_alpha   90.00
_cell.angle_beta   90.00
_cell.angle_gamma   90.00
#
_symmetry.space_group_name_H-M   'P 1'
#
loop_
_entity.id
_entity.type
_entity.pdbx_description
1 polymer ?
#
loop_
_entity_poly.entity_id
_entity_poly.type
_entity_poly.pdbx_seq_one_letter_code
_entity_poly.pdbx_strand_id
1 'polypeptide(L)'
;MARPLKVLSNTDLKEMSNGELDICADLILKEFIDNSGVGHLTINDGAGGTTIGTFTDTIRTDAVGTHPTAGSTNSTAYVFRQDLSSVSPNPSARPLQSHVSDSGDVQEMTDAQITSDIINKVNDKIALFSIGTYKLQPSAPSGGTWTSVGTITNTVIGASDETSTLWKRTDTPSATVVRPIKVDSGTFKEMTDAEIEYMAIHFRASIVATSVGKYELAASTPSPGTWIQCGAGFSDTRREVSDSSYSGDYTGNYDTTYTGTYTGGYTATYTGAYTGNYDTTYTGVYTGNYTGVYTGVYTGNYTGVYTGNYIAYYSGVNYGTYSGDYTGVYTGNYTGNYTGVFAGGYTGNYTATYTGIYTGTYDNTYTGIYTGGYTSTYTGIYTGAYVGATVQSALETVSTMKLWLRTA
;
A
#
# COMPACT_ATOMS: atom_id res chain seq x y z
N MET A 1 -21.35 34.95 45.01
CA MET A 1 -22.73 34.67 44.56
C MET A 1 -23.30 33.65 45.52
N ALA A 2 -24.59 33.76 45.83
CA ALA A 2 -25.27 32.81 46.71
C ALA A 2 -25.32 31.43 46.05
N ARG A 3 -25.13 30.36 46.81
CA ARG A 3 -25.12 28.98 46.29
C ARG A 3 -26.49 28.32 46.47
N PRO A 4 -26.76 27.20 45.77
CA PRO A 4 -27.91 26.38 46.09
C PRO A 4 -27.95 26.03 47.59
N LEU A 5 -29.13 26.12 48.18
CA LEU A 5 -29.38 25.78 49.58
C LEU A 5 -29.68 24.29 49.73
N LYS A 6 -29.32 23.75 50.89
CA LYS A 6 -29.64 22.42 51.38
C LYS A 6 -30.26 22.51 52.78
N VAL A 7 -30.90 21.43 53.21
CA VAL A 7 -31.30 21.25 54.61
C VAL A 7 -30.05 21.00 55.45
N LEU A 8 -29.84 21.79 56.52
CA LEU A 8 -28.80 21.55 57.53
C LEU A 8 -29.38 20.80 58.73
N SER A 9 -30.56 21.21 59.15
CA SER A 9 -31.32 20.66 60.27
C SER A 9 -32.82 20.84 59.98
N ASN A 10 -33.69 20.32 60.85
CA ASN A 10 -35.15 20.48 60.68
C ASN A 10 -35.61 21.95 60.69
N THR A 11 -34.75 22.90 61.08
CA THR A 11 -35.09 24.32 61.19
C THR A 11 -34.16 25.23 60.39
N ASP A 12 -33.01 24.73 59.92
CA ASP A 12 -31.96 25.56 59.33
C ASP A 12 -31.62 25.14 57.91
N LEU A 13 -31.39 26.15 57.07
CA LEU A 13 -30.87 26.00 55.72
C LEU A 13 -29.40 26.41 55.67
N LYS A 14 -28.64 25.79 54.77
CA LYS A 14 -27.23 26.13 54.55
C LYS A 14 -26.92 26.08 53.07
N GLU A 15 -25.98 26.90 52.62
CA GLU A 15 -25.42 26.77 51.28
C GLU A 15 -24.70 25.42 51.10
N MET A 16 -24.85 24.84 49.91
CA MET A 16 -24.12 23.64 49.51
C MET A 16 -22.62 23.94 49.37
N SER A 17 -21.79 22.98 49.77
CA SER A 17 -20.33 23.02 49.58
C SER A 17 -19.93 22.61 48.16
N ASN A 18 -18.65 22.81 47.80
CA ASN A 18 -18.13 22.37 46.48
C ASN A 18 -18.29 20.86 46.27
N GLY A 19 -17.94 20.05 47.27
CA GLY A 19 -18.07 18.59 47.16
C GLY A 19 -19.52 18.13 47.00
N GLU A 20 -20.48 18.87 47.56
CA GLU A 20 -21.91 18.55 47.40
C GLU A 20 -22.43 18.95 46.01
N LEU A 21 -21.97 20.08 45.46
CA LEU A 21 -22.29 20.43 44.07
C LEU A 21 -21.62 19.49 43.06
N ASP A 22 -20.44 18.95 43.39
CA ASP A 22 -19.77 17.94 42.58
C ASP A 22 -20.61 16.65 42.47
N ILE A 23 -21.33 16.26 43.53
CA ILE A 23 -22.26 15.12 43.51
C ILE A 23 -23.49 15.44 42.64
N CYS A 24 -24.06 16.64 42.74
CA CYS A 24 -25.13 17.08 41.84
C CYS A 24 -24.68 17.06 40.37
N ALA A 25 -23.45 17.49 40.09
CA ALA A 25 -22.90 17.44 38.74
C ALA A 25 -22.75 16.00 38.21
N ASP A 26 -22.34 15.06 39.05
CA ASP A 26 -22.26 13.64 38.67
C ASP A 26 -23.67 13.04 38.39
N LEU A 27 -24.70 13.42 39.16
CA LEU A 27 -26.10 13.06 38.85
C LEU A 27 -26.56 13.67 37.53
N ILE A 28 -26.30 14.96 37.27
CA ILE A 28 -26.64 15.61 36.01
C ILE A 28 -25.99 14.89 34.82
N LEU A 29 -24.73 14.45 34.95
CA LEU A 29 -24.01 13.73 33.91
C LEU A 29 -24.55 12.32 33.66
N LYS A 30 -25.34 11.74 34.58
CA LYS A 30 -25.99 10.45 34.39
C LYS A 30 -26.89 10.44 33.15
N GLU A 31 -27.54 11.55 32.83
CA GLU A 31 -28.38 11.73 31.62
C GLU A 31 -27.60 11.56 30.30
N PHE A 32 -26.26 11.58 30.35
CA PHE A 32 -25.39 11.36 29.19
C PHE A 32 -24.92 9.90 29.07
N ILE A 33 -25.31 9.02 29.99
CA ILE A 33 -25.10 7.56 29.90
C ILE A 33 -26.01 6.94 28.85
N ASP A 34 -27.19 7.51 28.62
CA ASP A 34 -28.08 7.06 27.56
C ASP A 34 -27.63 7.59 26.19
N ASN A 35 -27.98 6.89 25.11
CA ASN A 35 -27.56 7.22 23.75
C ASN A 35 -28.54 8.22 23.08
N SER A 36 -28.92 9.28 23.78
CA SER A 36 -29.96 10.20 23.31
C SER A 36 -29.78 11.65 23.74
N GLY A 37 -30.37 12.54 22.93
CA GLY A 37 -30.42 13.99 23.15
C GLY A 37 -29.11 14.73 22.92
N VAL A 38 -29.19 16.06 23.04
CA VAL A 38 -28.11 17.01 22.79
C VAL A 38 -26.84 16.66 23.58
N GLY A 39 -25.70 16.67 22.92
CA GLY A 39 -24.38 16.36 23.47
C GLY A 39 -23.94 14.91 23.26
N HIS A 40 -24.87 14.00 22.91
CA HIS A 40 -24.54 12.60 22.62
C HIS A 40 -23.70 12.45 21.34
N LEU A 41 -22.64 11.63 21.40
CA LEU A 41 -21.79 11.30 20.26
C LEU A 41 -22.14 9.93 19.65
N THR A 42 -22.15 9.89 18.32
CA THR A 42 -22.31 8.65 17.54
C THR A 42 -21.25 8.55 16.44
N ILE A 43 -21.05 7.35 15.94
CA ILE A 43 -20.20 7.06 14.80
C ILE A 43 -20.90 6.06 13.85
N ASN A 44 -20.66 6.21 12.55
CA ASN A 44 -21.05 5.29 11.44
C ASN A 44 -22.53 5.04 11.16
N ASP A 45 -23.44 5.18 12.13
CA ASP A 45 -24.87 4.85 11.95
C ASP A 45 -25.84 5.86 12.59
N GLY A 46 -25.34 7.01 13.05
CA GLY A 46 -26.17 8.06 13.62
C GLY A 46 -26.96 8.81 12.55
N ALA A 47 -28.18 8.37 12.25
CA ALA A 47 -29.17 9.24 11.62
C ALA A 47 -29.52 10.37 12.62
N GLY A 48 -28.94 11.55 12.43
CA GLY A 48 -29.15 12.72 13.30
C GLY A 48 -27.85 13.29 13.87
N GLY A 49 -27.90 14.57 14.26
CA GLY A 49 -26.76 15.30 14.83
C GLY A 49 -25.80 15.92 13.80
N THR A 50 -24.99 16.84 14.28
CA THR A 50 -24.03 17.64 13.52
C THR A 50 -22.74 16.87 13.34
N THR A 51 -22.20 16.82 12.12
CA THR A 51 -20.89 16.22 11.86
C THR A 51 -19.80 17.02 12.57
N ILE A 52 -19.01 16.34 13.40
CA ILE A 52 -17.88 16.93 14.14
C ILE A 52 -16.51 16.54 13.55
N GLY A 53 -16.52 15.68 12.54
CA GLY A 53 -15.39 15.39 11.67
C GLY A 53 -15.50 14.00 11.05
N THR A 54 -14.57 13.73 10.12
CA THR A 54 -14.55 12.50 9.33
C THR A 54 -13.16 11.93 9.30
N PHE A 55 -13.08 10.61 9.29
CA PHE A 55 -11.87 9.90 8.96
C PHE A 55 -12.12 8.99 7.77
N THR A 56 -11.15 8.90 6.88
CA THR A 56 -11.24 8.02 5.73
C THR A 56 -10.05 7.09 5.77
N ASP A 57 -10.31 5.83 6.13
CA ASP A 57 -9.35 4.74 5.95
C ASP A 57 -9.20 4.51 4.45
N THR A 58 -7.98 4.63 3.92
CA THR A 58 -7.76 4.41 2.49
C THR A 58 -6.66 3.40 2.28
N ILE A 59 -7.01 2.27 1.70
CA ILE A 59 -6.05 1.20 1.38
C ILE A 59 -5.66 1.25 -0.08
N ARG A 60 -4.39 0.99 -0.37
CA ARG A 60 -3.95 0.65 -1.72
C ARG A 60 -4.08 -0.85 -1.91
N THR A 61 -4.81 -1.27 -2.94
CA THR A 61 -5.19 -2.68 -3.20
C THR A 61 -4.13 -3.46 -3.98
N ASP A 62 -3.20 -2.76 -4.61
CA ASP A 62 -2.11 -3.39 -5.36
C ASP A 62 -1.15 -4.14 -4.42
N ALA A 63 -0.56 -5.22 -4.93
CA ALA A 63 0.45 -5.98 -4.20
C ALA A 63 1.74 -5.15 -4.01
N VAL A 64 2.47 -5.44 -2.93
CA VAL A 64 3.78 -4.81 -2.68
C VAL A 64 4.74 -5.07 -3.84
N GLY A 65 5.47 -4.03 -4.26
CA GLY A 65 6.49 -4.12 -5.31
C GLY A 65 5.95 -4.15 -6.74
N THR A 66 4.62 -4.16 -6.95
CA THR A 66 4.06 -4.07 -8.30
C THR A 66 3.96 -2.63 -8.77
N HIS A 67 3.95 -2.42 -10.09
CA HIS A 67 3.54 -1.13 -10.64
C HIS A 67 2.05 -0.89 -10.33
N PRO A 68 1.71 0.25 -9.70
CA PRO A 68 0.35 0.54 -9.31
C PRO A 68 -0.50 0.77 -10.56
N THR A 69 -1.72 0.22 -10.56
CA THR A 69 -2.70 0.57 -11.59
C THR A 69 -3.43 1.84 -11.15
N ALA A 70 -3.71 2.76 -12.07
CA ALA A 70 -4.45 3.97 -11.71
C ALA A 70 -5.83 3.59 -11.14
N GLY A 71 -6.12 4.00 -9.90
CA GLY A 71 -7.40 3.76 -9.22
C GLY A 71 -7.42 2.59 -8.22
N SER A 72 -6.29 1.93 -7.96
CA SER A 72 -6.17 0.81 -7.01
C SER A 72 -6.24 1.22 -5.53
N THR A 73 -7.21 2.03 -5.14
CA THR A 73 -7.44 2.38 -3.73
C THR A 73 -8.89 2.18 -3.36
N ASN A 74 -9.14 1.59 -2.19
CA ASN A 74 -10.46 1.53 -1.57
C ASN A 74 -10.48 2.44 -0.36
N SER A 75 -11.57 3.18 -0.17
CA SER A 75 -11.73 4.10 0.96
C SER A 75 -12.98 3.77 1.75
N THR A 76 -12.84 3.72 3.07
CA THR A 76 -13.94 3.58 4.03
C THR A 76 -14.02 4.84 4.87
N ALA A 77 -15.15 5.55 4.79
CA ALA A 77 -15.37 6.78 5.55
C ALA A 77 -16.10 6.51 6.86
N TYR A 78 -15.53 7.03 7.94
CA TYR A 78 -16.06 7.00 9.30
C TYR A 78 -16.47 8.43 9.68
N VAL A 79 -17.75 8.61 10.00
CA VAL A 79 -18.31 9.94 10.29
C VAL A 79 -18.67 10.04 11.76
N PHE A 80 -18.07 11.01 12.45
CA PHE A 80 -18.37 11.32 13.85
C PHE A 80 -19.42 12.42 13.91
N ARG A 81 -20.44 12.21 14.75
CA ARG A 81 -21.54 13.16 14.93
C ARG A 81 -21.78 13.44 16.39
N GLN A 82 -22.17 14.66 16.70
CA GLN A 82 -22.70 15.05 18.01
C GLN A 82 -24.07 15.72 17.82
N ASP A 83 -25.05 15.34 18.62
CA ASP A 83 -26.33 16.06 18.62
C ASP A 83 -26.12 17.46 19.19
N LEU A 84 -26.32 18.50 18.37
CA LEU A 84 -26.24 19.91 18.75
C LEU A 84 -27.54 20.64 18.45
N SER A 85 -28.67 19.92 18.45
CA SER A 85 -29.99 20.50 18.25
C SER A 85 -30.31 21.53 19.34
N SER A 86 -31.00 22.61 18.96
CA SER A 86 -31.31 23.68 19.91
C SER A 86 -32.26 23.18 20.99
N VAL A 87 -31.92 23.47 22.25
CA VAL A 87 -32.74 23.14 23.41
C VAL A 87 -32.87 24.37 24.30
N SER A 88 -34.08 24.64 24.78
CA SER A 88 -34.35 25.71 25.75
C SER A 88 -34.47 25.10 27.14
N PRO A 89 -33.76 25.63 28.15
CA PRO A 89 -33.97 25.21 29.53
C PRO A 89 -35.41 25.47 29.96
N ASN A 90 -36.04 24.46 30.57
CA ASN A 90 -37.34 24.56 31.21
C ASN A 90 -37.41 23.57 32.37
N PRO A 91 -36.64 23.77 33.44
CA PRO A 91 -36.50 22.79 34.52
C PRO A 91 -37.84 22.55 35.23
N SER A 92 -38.14 21.29 35.56
CA SER A 92 -39.35 20.92 36.31
C SER A 92 -39.35 21.43 37.75
N ALA A 93 -38.17 21.72 38.31
CA ALA A 93 -37.98 22.33 39.62
C ALA A 93 -36.70 23.16 39.62
N ARG A 94 -36.67 24.25 40.39
CA ARG A 94 -35.52 25.13 40.52
C ARG A 94 -34.94 25.06 41.93
N PRO A 95 -33.61 24.95 42.08
CA PRO A 95 -32.99 25.06 43.38
C PRO A 95 -33.22 26.45 43.98
N LEU A 96 -33.29 26.53 45.30
CA LEU A 96 -33.32 27.79 46.01
C LEU A 96 -31.93 28.26 46.40
N GLN A 97 -31.75 29.57 46.51
CA GLN A 97 -30.54 30.23 47.00
C GLN A 97 -30.93 31.35 47.98
N SER A 98 -29.98 31.83 48.79
CA SER A 98 -30.20 33.06 49.55
C SER A 98 -30.31 34.27 48.62
N HIS A 99 -31.27 35.16 48.87
CA HIS A 99 -31.40 36.42 48.17
C HIS A 99 -30.24 37.34 48.56
N VAL A 100 -29.58 37.95 47.57
CA VAL A 100 -28.32 38.69 47.75
C VAL A 100 -28.51 40.02 48.50
N SER A 101 -29.75 40.46 48.71
CA SER A 101 -30.07 41.76 49.31
C SER A 101 -30.32 41.66 50.82
N ASP A 102 -29.32 41.28 51.62
CA ASP A 102 -29.23 41.44 53.10
C ASP A 102 -30.45 41.06 53.99
N SER A 103 -31.54 40.51 53.44
CA SER A 103 -32.81 40.29 54.14
C SER A 103 -33.01 38.86 54.62
N GLY A 104 -32.08 37.94 54.32
CA GLY A 104 -32.21 36.52 54.67
C GLY A 104 -33.30 35.79 53.89
N ASP A 105 -33.88 36.44 52.88
CA ASP A 105 -34.91 35.85 52.03
C ASP A 105 -34.33 34.73 51.16
N VAL A 106 -35.19 33.81 50.75
CA VAL A 106 -34.85 32.69 49.86
C VAL A 106 -35.57 32.90 48.53
N GLN A 107 -34.87 32.67 47.43
CA GLN A 107 -35.43 32.79 46.08
C GLN A 107 -35.08 31.58 45.21
N GLU A 108 -35.91 31.31 44.21
CA GLU A 108 -35.56 30.37 43.14
C GLU A 108 -34.39 30.92 42.33
N MET A 109 -33.44 30.03 42.01
CA MET A 109 -32.34 30.36 41.13
C MET A 109 -32.85 30.61 39.71
N THR A 110 -32.35 31.68 39.09
CA THR A 110 -32.54 31.93 37.66
C THR A 110 -31.72 30.95 36.81
N ASP A 111 -32.02 30.83 35.51
CA ASP A 111 -31.27 29.95 34.61
C ASP A 111 -29.79 30.34 34.52
N ALA A 112 -29.51 31.65 34.62
CA ALA A 112 -28.15 32.19 34.66
C ALA A 112 -27.40 31.73 35.92
N GLN A 113 -28.07 31.72 37.08
CA GLN A 113 -27.48 31.29 38.35
C GLN A 113 -27.29 29.77 38.41
N ILE A 114 -28.27 29.01 37.90
CA ILE A 114 -28.12 27.56 37.72
C ILE A 114 -26.89 27.28 36.85
N THR A 115 -26.74 28.02 35.76
CA THR A 115 -25.60 27.86 34.86
C THR A 115 -24.27 28.19 35.56
N SER A 116 -24.19 29.31 36.28
CA SER A 116 -22.96 29.74 36.93
C SER A 116 -22.51 28.84 38.07
N ASP A 117 -23.45 28.31 38.85
CA ASP A 117 -23.15 27.68 40.14
C ASP A 117 -23.18 26.15 40.08
N ILE A 118 -24.01 25.58 39.20
CA ILE A 118 -24.17 24.12 39.03
C ILE A 118 -23.57 23.66 37.70
N ILE A 119 -23.93 24.27 36.57
CA ILE A 119 -23.47 23.79 35.26
C ILE A 119 -21.98 24.00 35.05
N ASN A 120 -21.38 25.05 35.62
CA ASN A 120 -19.92 25.17 35.63
C ASN A 120 -19.23 24.01 36.37
N LYS A 121 -19.86 23.39 37.37
CA LYS A 121 -19.34 22.15 37.98
C LYS A 121 -19.43 20.96 37.04
N VAL A 122 -20.47 20.89 36.22
CA VAL A 122 -20.55 19.91 35.13
C VAL A 122 -19.39 20.11 34.15
N ASN A 123 -19.08 21.36 33.79
CA ASN A 123 -17.93 21.70 32.93
C ASN A 123 -16.57 21.27 33.55
N ASP A 124 -16.38 21.49 34.85
CA ASP A 124 -15.18 21.00 35.58
C ASP A 124 -15.08 19.47 35.48
N LYS A 125 -16.20 18.75 35.63
CA LYS A 125 -16.26 17.28 35.62
C LYS A 125 -16.01 16.68 34.24
N ILE A 126 -16.53 17.27 33.16
CA ILE A 126 -16.26 16.77 31.81
C ILE A 126 -14.79 16.95 31.43
N ALA A 127 -14.12 17.99 31.92
CA ALA A 127 -12.68 18.20 31.70
C ALA A 127 -11.82 17.12 32.38
N LEU A 128 -12.36 16.47 33.41
CA LEU A 128 -11.76 15.32 34.12
C LEU A 128 -12.20 13.96 33.54
N PHE A 129 -12.87 13.94 32.39
CA PHE A 129 -13.42 12.72 31.78
C PHE A 129 -14.35 11.94 32.73
N SER A 130 -15.26 12.64 33.43
CA SER A 130 -16.28 12.01 34.27
C SER A 130 -17.36 11.29 33.45
N ILE A 131 -18.43 10.86 34.12
CA ILE A 131 -19.60 10.16 33.55
C ILE A 131 -20.10 10.86 32.27
N GLY A 132 -20.50 10.09 31.26
CA GLY A 132 -21.04 10.62 30.01
C GLY A 132 -20.01 11.18 29.03
N THR A 133 -18.72 11.19 29.38
CA THR A 133 -17.63 11.63 28.46
C THR A 133 -17.10 10.51 27.58
N TYR A 134 -16.35 10.90 26.53
CA TYR A 134 -15.88 10.00 25.48
C TYR A 134 -14.35 10.01 25.34
N LYS A 135 -13.78 8.85 24.99
CA LYS A 135 -12.36 8.68 24.60
C LYS A 135 -12.25 7.79 23.35
N LEU A 136 -11.28 8.10 22.48
CA LEU A 136 -10.99 7.31 21.28
C LEU A 136 -9.64 6.63 21.40
N GLN A 137 -9.64 5.29 21.48
CA GLN A 137 -8.44 4.47 21.65
C GLN A 137 -8.72 2.96 21.45
N PRO A 138 -7.68 2.12 21.24
CA PRO A 138 -7.85 0.69 20.94
C PRO A 138 -8.50 -0.15 22.04
N SER A 139 -8.29 0.21 23.30
CA SER A 139 -8.76 -0.55 24.46
C SER A 139 -9.55 0.32 25.42
N ALA A 140 -10.42 -0.29 26.23
CA ALA A 140 -11.20 0.41 27.22
C ALA A 140 -10.27 1.21 28.16
N PRO A 141 -10.56 2.51 28.43
CA PRO A 141 -9.75 3.29 29.35
C PRO A 141 -9.70 2.66 30.74
N SER A 142 -8.55 2.80 31.41
CA SER A 142 -8.41 2.41 32.82
C SER A 142 -9.18 3.39 33.72
N GLY A 143 -9.79 2.85 34.78
CA GLY A 143 -10.53 3.64 35.77
C GLY A 143 -11.97 3.90 35.33
N GLY A 144 -12.92 3.35 36.08
CA GLY A 144 -14.34 3.41 35.77
C GLY A 144 -14.81 2.36 34.77
N THR A 145 -16.09 2.46 34.44
CA THR A 145 -16.85 1.58 33.54
C THR A 145 -17.01 2.28 32.20
N TRP A 146 -16.68 1.58 31.13
CA TRP A 146 -16.69 2.12 29.77
C TRP A 146 -17.45 1.19 28.82
N THR A 147 -18.33 1.78 28.01
CA THR A 147 -19.11 1.05 27.01
C THR A 147 -18.67 1.48 25.61
N SER A 148 -18.54 0.51 24.70
CA SER A 148 -18.23 0.78 23.28
C SER A 148 -19.43 1.43 22.59
N VAL A 149 -19.21 2.58 21.96
CA VAL A 149 -20.20 3.29 21.14
C VAL A 149 -20.09 2.87 19.67
N GLY A 150 -18.88 2.60 19.21
CA GLY A 150 -18.60 2.13 17.87
C GLY A 150 -17.10 2.10 17.60
N THR A 151 -16.72 1.51 16.48
CA THR A 151 -15.32 1.27 16.12
C THR A 151 -14.96 1.93 14.81
N ILE A 152 -13.68 2.27 14.70
CA ILE A 152 -13.01 2.63 13.46
C ILE A 152 -11.91 1.62 13.22
N THR A 153 -11.68 1.29 11.95
CA THR A 153 -10.63 0.36 11.57
C THR A 153 -9.76 1.03 10.52
N ASN A 154 -8.45 1.01 10.75
CA ASN A 154 -7.44 1.30 9.75
C ASN A 154 -7.05 -0.05 9.15
N THR A 155 -7.46 -0.28 7.90
CA THR A 155 -7.28 -1.56 7.22
C THR A 155 -5.91 -1.58 6.58
N VAL A 156 -5.15 -2.67 6.74
CA VAL A 156 -3.78 -2.69 6.22
C VAL A 156 -3.49 -3.94 5.41
N ILE A 157 -3.27 -3.77 4.10
CA ILE A 157 -2.96 -4.90 3.22
C ILE A 157 -1.59 -5.49 3.57
N GLY A 158 -1.60 -6.79 3.88
CA GLY A 158 -0.40 -7.54 4.25
C GLY A 158 0.10 -7.25 5.67
N ALA A 159 -0.74 -6.67 6.54
CA ALA A 159 -0.52 -6.56 7.97
C ALA A 159 -1.85 -6.81 8.72
N SER A 160 -1.84 -6.68 10.04
CA SER A 160 -3.06 -6.73 10.83
C SER A 160 -3.73 -5.36 10.84
N ASP A 161 -5.06 -5.36 10.78
CA ASP A 161 -5.86 -4.15 10.92
C ASP A 161 -5.70 -3.54 12.33
N GLU A 162 -5.84 -2.21 12.40
CA GLU A 162 -5.79 -1.47 13.66
C GLU A 162 -7.17 -0.90 13.98
N THR A 163 -7.80 -1.37 15.07
CA THR A 163 -9.10 -0.85 15.52
C THR A 163 -8.92 0.14 16.66
N SER A 164 -9.61 1.27 16.56
CA SER A 164 -9.87 2.14 17.71
C SER A 164 -11.36 2.19 18.00
N THR A 165 -11.69 2.29 19.28
CA THR A 165 -13.07 2.28 19.75
C THR A 165 -13.39 3.63 20.37
N LEU A 166 -14.56 4.18 20.04
CA LEU A 166 -15.13 5.31 20.76
C LEU A 166 -15.77 4.77 22.03
N TRP A 167 -15.11 4.98 23.17
CA TRP A 167 -15.57 4.56 24.48
C TRP A 167 -16.35 5.68 25.15
N LYS A 168 -17.48 5.34 25.78
CA LYS A 168 -18.25 6.25 26.64
C LYS A 168 -18.17 5.81 28.08
N ARG A 169 -17.95 6.74 29.00
CA ARG A 169 -17.92 6.45 30.45
C ARG A 169 -19.33 6.31 30.99
N THR A 170 -19.62 5.18 31.63
CA THR A 170 -20.96 4.77 32.06
C THR A 170 -21.01 4.37 33.53
N ASP A 171 -20.09 4.92 34.33
CA ASP A 171 -20.09 4.73 35.79
C ASP A 171 -21.42 5.13 36.42
N THR A 172 -21.82 4.40 37.45
CA THR A 172 -22.93 4.83 38.30
C THR A 172 -22.46 6.00 39.18
N PRO A 173 -23.13 7.16 39.18
CA PRO A 173 -22.77 8.26 40.05
C PRO A 173 -22.85 7.86 41.52
N SER A 174 -22.04 8.51 42.36
CA SER A 174 -22.07 8.28 43.81
C SER A 174 -23.44 8.64 44.36
N ALA A 175 -23.96 7.87 45.34
CA ALA A 175 -25.26 8.12 45.92
C ALA A 175 -25.32 9.50 46.61
N THR A 176 -26.38 10.26 46.32
CA THR A 176 -26.54 11.61 46.81
C THR A 176 -27.03 11.62 48.25
N VAL A 177 -26.17 12.03 49.17
CA VAL A 177 -26.51 12.17 50.60
C VAL A 177 -27.16 13.54 50.90
N VAL A 178 -26.96 14.51 50.01
CA VAL A 178 -27.38 15.91 50.20
C VAL A 178 -27.91 16.49 48.90
N ARG A 179 -29.12 17.07 48.93
CA ARG A 179 -29.82 17.59 47.75
C ARG A 179 -30.08 19.08 47.87
N PRO A 180 -30.13 19.81 46.74
CA PRO A 180 -30.66 21.16 46.74
C PRO A 180 -32.13 21.16 47.15
N ILE A 181 -32.59 22.24 47.76
CA ILE A 181 -34.01 22.43 48.08
C ILE A 181 -34.74 23.18 46.96
N LYS A 182 -36.03 22.93 46.83
CA LYS A 182 -36.98 23.60 45.92
C LYS A 182 -38.20 24.09 46.70
N VAL A 183 -39.00 24.96 46.08
CA VAL A 183 -40.38 25.18 46.51
C VAL A 183 -41.28 24.14 45.83
N ASP A 184 -42.07 23.42 46.61
CA ASP A 184 -43.13 22.55 46.13
C ASP A 184 -44.42 22.88 46.88
N SER A 185 -45.42 23.36 46.15
CA SER A 185 -46.76 23.67 46.67
C SER A 185 -46.73 24.59 47.91
N GLY A 186 -45.82 25.56 47.93
CA GLY A 186 -45.65 26.53 49.02
C GLY A 186 -44.81 26.04 50.21
N THR A 187 -44.20 24.85 50.11
CA THR A 187 -43.31 24.27 51.14
C THR A 187 -41.91 24.04 50.59
N PHE A 188 -40.90 24.07 51.47
CA PHE A 188 -39.54 23.68 51.09
C PHE A 188 -39.39 22.16 51.13
N LYS A 189 -38.86 21.59 50.05
CA LYS A 189 -38.55 20.17 49.94
C LYS A 189 -37.20 19.97 49.27
N GLU A 190 -36.54 18.86 49.56
CA GLU A 190 -35.40 18.42 48.76
C GLU A 190 -35.84 18.08 47.33
N MET A 191 -35.00 18.42 46.35
CA MET A 191 -35.18 17.97 44.97
C MET A 191 -34.97 16.47 44.87
N THR A 192 -35.76 15.80 44.04
CA THR A 192 -35.54 14.38 43.74
C THR A 192 -34.35 14.19 42.79
N ASP A 193 -33.78 12.98 42.73
CA ASP A 193 -32.68 12.68 41.81
C ASP A 193 -33.10 12.95 40.35
N ALA A 194 -34.34 12.60 39.97
CA ALA A 194 -34.89 12.89 38.65
C ALA A 194 -34.96 14.39 38.33
N GLU A 195 -35.24 15.24 39.32
CA GLU A 195 -35.26 16.69 39.13
C GLU A 195 -33.86 17.29 38.99
N ILE A 196 -32.88 16.73 39.71
CA ILE A 196 -31.47 17.11 39.58
C ILE A 196 -30.94 16.65 38.21
N GLU A 197 -31.21 15.40 37.83
CA GLU A 197 -30.87 14.82 36.52
C GLU A 197 -31.46 15.68 35.39
N TYR A 198 -32.72 16.10 35.50
CA TYR A 198 -33.37 16.96 34.50
C TYR A 198 -32.69 18.33 34.32
N MET A 199 -31.89 18.79 35.29
CA MET A 199 -31.05 19.99 35.11
C MET A 199 -30.00 19.84 34.00
N ALA A 200 -29.76 18.61 33.50
CA ALA A 200 -29.00 18.35 32.29
C ALA A 200 -29.49 19.20 31.10
N ILE A 201 -30.76 19.60 31.06
CA ILE A 201 -31.28 20.49 30.01
C ILE A 201 -30.53 21.83 29.94
N HIS A 202 -30.08 22.37 31.08
CA HIS A 202 -29.27 23.59 31.11
C HIS A 202 -27.86 23.33 30.57
N PHE A 203 -27.26 22.19 30.90
CA PHE A 203 -25.96 21.83 30.35
C PHE A 203 -26.05 21.61 28.83
N ARG A 204 -27.06 20.88 28.36
CA ARG A 204 -27.35 20.69 26.93
C ARG A 204 -27.52 22.03 26.20
N ALA A 205 -28.27 22.97 26.78
CA ALA A 205 -28.41 24.32 26.23
C ALA A 205 -27.07 25.08 26.24
N SER A 206 -26.27 24.93 27.30
CA SER A 206 -24.94 25.53 27.42
C SER A 206 -23.96 25.01 26.36
N ILE A 207 -24.00 23.71 26.02
CA ILE A 207 -23.20 23.13 24.92
C ILE A 207 -23.53 23.85 23.62
N VAL A 208 -24.81 24.03 23.30
CA VAL A 208 -25.23 24.68 22.04
C VAL A 208 -24.84 26.17 22.04
N ALA A 209 -25.00 26.86 23.17
CA ALA A 209 -24.74 28.30 23.27
C ALA A 209 -23.25 28.65 23.29
N THR A 210 -22.41 27.84 23.94
CA THR A 210 -20.99 28.16 24.23
C THR A 210 -20.01 27.26 23.49
N SER A 211 -20.46 26.11 22.99
CA SER A 211 -19.65 25.00 22.50
C SER A 211 -18.73 24.34 23.54
N VAL A 212 -18.81 24.70 24.82
CA VAL A 212 -18.14 23.95 25.89
C VAL A 212 -18.88 22.61 26.05
N GLY A 213 -18.17 21.49 26.00
CA GLY A 213 -18.75 20.15 25.89
C GLY A 213 -18.92 19.66 24.44
N LYS A 214 -18.60 20.49 23.44
CA LYS A 214 -18.51 20.06 22.04
C LYS A 214 -17.27 19.18 21.83
N TYR A 215 -17.42 18.13 21.04
CA TYR A 215 -16.30 17.34 20.54
C TYR A 215 -15.96 17.70 19.10
N GLU A 216 -14.70 17.49 18.71
CA GLU A 216 -14.23 17.72 17.35
C GLU A 216 -13.16 16.70 16.97
N LEU A 217 -13.20 16.21 15.74
CA LEU A 217 -12.16 15.35 15.20
C LEU A 217 -11.19 16.20 14.36
N ALA A 218 -9.94 16.28 14.80
CA ALA A 218 -8.91 17.08 14.13
C ALA A 218 -7.51 16.49 14.33
N ALA A 219 -6.61 16.74 13.38
CA ALA A 219 -5.21 16.30 13.46
C ALA A 219 -4.42 17.03 14.55
N SER A 220 -4.75 18.30 14.79
CA SER A 220 -4.16 19.17 15.81
C SER A 220 -5.23 19.80 16.69
N THR A 221 -4.82 20.44 17.78
CA THR A 221 -5.73 21.15 18.68
C THR A 221 -6.58 22.17 17.91
N PRO A 222 -7.92 22.10 17.97
CA PRO A 222 -8.78 23.06 17.28
C PRO A 222 -8.68 24.48 17.86
N SER A 223 -9.12 25.47 17.09
CA SER A 223 -9.20 26.87 17.50
C SER A 223 -10.47 27.52 16.95
N PRO A 224 -11.10 28.49 17.67
CA PRO A 224 -10.73 29.04 18.97
C PRO A 224 -11.14 28.16 20.17
N GLY A 225 -10.70 28.52 21.38
CA GLY A 225 -11.09 27.87 22.65
C GLY A 225 -9.98 27.03 23.30
N THR A 226 -10.29 26.45 24.46
CA THR A 226 -9.44 25.49 25.17
C THR A 226 -9.95 24.08 24.92
N TRP A 227 -9.06 23.22 24.44
CA TRP A 227 -9.39 21.86 24.03
C TRP A 227 -8.47 20.85 24.71
N ILE A 228 -9.03 19.72 25.11
CA ILE A 228 -8.28 18.58 25.64
C ILE A 228 -8.37 17.40 24.70
N GLN A 229 -7.27 16.67 24.53
CA GLN A 229 -7.24 15.46 23.69
C GLN A 229 -7.90 14.29 24.43
N CYS A 230 -8.82 13.59 23.75
CA CYS A 230 -9.64 12.52 24.30
C CYS A 230 -9.14 11.14 23.87
N GLY A 231 -8.09 10.64 24.53
CA GLY A 231 -7.48 9.35 24.22
C GLY A 231 -6.19 9.48 23.38
N ALA A 232 -5.81 8.42 22.68
CA ALA A 232 -4.50 8.32 22.02
C ALA A 232 -4.46 9.00 20.63
N GLY A 233 -5.61 9.14 19.97
CA GLY A 233 -5.67 9.41 18.53
C GLY A 233 -5.53 8.12 17.72
N PHE A 234 -5.67 8.23 16.42
CA PHE A 234 -5.63 7.11 15.48
C PHE A 234 -5.11 7.57 14.13
N SER A 235 -4.52 6.65 13.39
CA SER A 235 -3.84 6.97 12.14
C SER A 235 -4.38 6.14 10.99
N ASP A 236 -4.50 6.76 9.82
CA ASP A 236 -4.56 6.08 8.54
C ASP A 236 -3.13 5.72 8.15
N THR A 237 -2.86 4.42 8.05
CA THR A 237 -1.54 3.90 7.73
C THR A 237 -1.65 3.00 6.52
N ARG A 238 -1.03 3.38 5.41
CA ARG A 238 -1.11 2.62 4.16
C ARG A 238 0.22 2.54 3.46
N ARG A 239 0.31 1.63 2.49
CA ARG A 239 1.45 1.52 1.60
C ARG A 239 1.37 2.58 0.51
N GLU A 240 2.35 3.46 0.49
CA GLU A 240 2.47 4.47 -0.56
C GLU A 240 3.25 3.96 -1.77
N VAL A 241 3.30 4.80 -2.80
CA VAL A 241 4.15 4.55 -3.96
C VAL A 241 5.45 5.32 -3.81
N SER A 242 6.56 4.72 -4.23
CA SER A 242 7.84 5.40 -4.35
C SER A 242 8.36 5.30 -5.77
N ASP A 243 9.06 6.33 -6.22
CA ASP A 243 9.80 6.29 -7.49
C ASP A 243 10.97 5.31 -7.34
N SER A 244 10.84 4.13 -7.95
CA SER A 244 11.97 3.22 -8.12
C SER A 244 12.75 3.64 -9.35
N SER A 245 13.93 4.23 -9.13
CA SER A 245 14.85 4.60 -10.19
C SER A 245 15.63 3.37 -10.67
N TYR A 246 15.10 2.70 -11.70
CA TYR A 246 15.80 1.63 -12.40
C TYR A 246 16.63 2.15 -13.60
N SER A 247 16.80 3.48 -13.77
CA SER A 247 17.49 4.05 -14.94
C SER A 247 19.01 3.78 -14.94
N GLY A 248 19.65 3.82 -13.76
CA GLY A 248 21.10 3.65 -13.63
C GLY A 248 21.56 2.22 -13.85
N ASP A 249 20.84 1.24 -13.29
CA ASP A 249 21.13 -0.17 -13.48
C ASP A 249 20.68 -0.68 -14.85
N TYR A 250 19.60 -0.12 -15.43
CA TYR A 250 19.19 -0.43 -16.79
C TYR A 250 20.19 0.05 -17.82
N THR A 251 20.59 1.32 -17.81
CA THR A 251 21.59 1.81 -18.77
C THR A 251 22.94 1.15 -18.54
N GLY A 252 23.36 0.99 -17.28
CA GLY A 252 24.59 0.29 -16.92
C GLY A 252 24.60 -1.15 -17.41
N ASN A 253 23.66 -2.00 -16.97
CA ASN A 253 23.63 -3.41 -17.35
C ASN A 253 23.21 -3.65 -18.80
N TYR A 254 22.30 -2.87 -19.36
CA TYR A 254 21.97 -2.98 -20.79
C TYR A 254 23.21 -2.68 -21.61
N ASP A 255 23.92 -1.58 -21.36
CA ASP A 255 25.08 -1.23 -22.17
C ASP A 255 26.27 -2.17 -21.93
N THR A 256 26.56 -2.59 -20.68
CA THR A 256 27.64 -3.57 -20.47
C THR A 256 27.28 -4.97 -20.94
N THR A 257 26.03 -5.42 -20.79
CA THR A 257 25.66 -6.81 -21.09
C THR A 257 25.21 -6.97 -22.54
N TYR A 258 24.40 -6.07 -23.08
CA TYR A 258 24.04 -6.07 -24.50
C TYR A 258 25.29 -5.81 -25.33
N THR A 259 26.00 -4.71 -25.11
CA THR A 259 27.18 -4.36 -25.92
C THR A 259 28.33 -5.34 -25.64
N GLY A 260 28.57 -5.75 -24.40
CA GLY A 260 29.62 -6.72 -24.07
C GLY A 260 29.34 -8.13 -24.60
N THR A 261 28.12 -8.65 -24.46
CA THR A 261 27.79 -10.03 -24.85
C THR A 261 27.44 -10.13 -26.32
N TYR A 262 26.67 -9.18 -26.87
CA TYR A 262 26.35 -9.13 -28.28
C TYR A 262 27.61 -8.80 -29.09
N THR A 263 28.30 -7.68 -28.81
CA THR A 263 29.48 -7.31 -29.60
C THR A 263 30.65 -8.25 -29.32
N GLY A 264 30.93 -8.59 -28.05
CA GLY A 264 32.01 -9.52 -27.71
C GLY A 264 31.75 -10.94 -28.20
N GLY A 265 30.55 -11.48 -28.00
CA GLY A 265 30.18 -12.83 -28.42
C GLY A 265 30.03 -12.95 -29.93
N TYR A 266 29.38 -11.98 -30.58
CA TYR A 266 29.26 -11.94 -32.03
C TYR A 266 30.63 -11.77 -32.68
N THR A 267 31.43 -10.78 -32.28
CA THR A 267 32.74 -10.54 -32.90
C THR A 267 33.72 -11.69 -32.62
N ALA A 268 33.87 -12.15 -31.38
CA ALA A 268 34.83 -13.22 -31.08
C ALA A 268 34.43 -14.55 -31.73
N THR A 269 33.13 -14.88 -31.77
CA THR A 269 32.67 -16.17 -32.30
C THR A 269 32.47 -16.11 -33.80
N TYR A 270 31.93 -15.03 -34.36
CA TYR A 270 31.84 -14.87 -35.81
C TYR A 270 33.25 -14.80 -36.41
N THR A 271 34.15 -13.94 -35.91
CA THR A 271 35.51 -13.89 -36.43
C THR A 271 36.28 -15.17 -36.11
N GLY A 272 36.19 -15.72 -34.89
CA GLY A 272 36.90 -16.95 -34.52
C GLY A 272 36.43 -18.18 -35.28
N ALA A 273 35.11 -18.39 -35.38
CA ALA A 273 34.54 -19.55 -36.07
C ALA A 273 34.53 -19.36 -37.59
N TYR A 274 34.25 -18.17 -38.11
CA TYR A 274 34.30 -17.92 -39.55
C TYR A 274 35.74 -17.93 -40.03
N THR A 275 36.64 -17.12 -39.48
CA THR A 275 38.04 -17.10 -39.93
C THR A 275 38.74 -18.41 -39.61
N GLY A 276 38.52 -18.98 -38.42
CA GLY A 276 39.11 -20.25 -38.02
C GLY A 276 38.65 -21.42 -38.89
N ASN A 277 37.34 -21.62 -39.06
CA ASN A 277 36.85 -22.71 -39.93
C ASN A 277 37.09 -22.41 -41.40
N TYR A 278 36.95 -21.17 -41.86
CA TYR A 278 37.22 -20.83 -43.25
C TYR A 278 38.68 -21.10 -43.58
N ASP A 279 39.65 -20.62 -42.80
CA ASP A 279 41.07 -20.88 -43.10
C ASP A 279 41.43 -22.35 -42.93
N THR A 280 41.08 -23.01 -41.82
CA THR A 280 41.45 -24.43 -41.64
C THR A 280 40.74 -25.35 -42.61
N THR A 281 39.46 -25.10 -42.90
CA THR A 281 38.67 -25.98 -43.77
C THR A 281 38.88 -25.63 -45.23
N TYR A 282 38.77 -24.37 -45.63
CA TYR A 282 38.98 -23.98 -47.02
C TYR A 282 40.44 -24.25 -47.41
N THR A 283 41.44 -23.77 -46.67
CA THR A 283 42.84 -24.01 -47.04
C THR A 283 43.21 -25.48 -46.86
N GLY A 284 42.83 -26.13 -45.77
CA GLY A 284 43.17 -27.54 -45.53
C GLY A 284 42.52 -28.49 -46.53
N VAL A 285 41.24 -28.32 -46.82
CA VAL A 285 40.50 -29.18 -47.76
C VAL A 285 40.81 -28.79 -49.20
N TYR A 286 40.86 -27.51 -49.55
CA TYR A 286 41.20 -27.08 -50.91
C TYR A 286 42.63 -27.50 -51.25
N THR A 287 43.63 -27.18 -50.42
CA THR A 287 45.01 -27.59 -50.70
C THR A 287 45.17 -29.11 -50.59
N GLY A 288 44.58 -29.76 -49.59
CA GLY A 288 44.69 -31.21 -49.41
C GLY A 288 44.03 -32.01 -50.54
N ASN A 289 42.78 -31.70 -50.90
CA ASN A 289 42.08 -32.39 -51.98
C ASN A 289 42.51 -31.91 -53.35
N TYR A 290 42.64 -30.60 -53.59
CA TYR A 290 43.06 -30.12 -54.91
C TYR A 290 44.49 -30.58 -55.20
N THR A 291 45.46 -30.37 -54.31
CA THR A 291 46.84 -30.82 -54.57
C THR A 291 46.95 -32.34 -54.51
N GLY A 292 46.34 -33.01 -53.53
CA GLY A 292 46.42 -34.48 -53.41
C GLY A 292 45.76 -35.21 -54.58
N VAL A 293 44.54 -34.82 -54.95
CA VAL A 293 43.80 -35.44 -56.06
C VAL A 293 44.36 -34.97 -57.39
N TYR A 294 44.60 -33.67 -57.61
CA TYR A 294 45.14 -33.19 -58.88
C TYR A 294 46.55 -33.75 -59.11
N THR A 295 47.47 -33.66 -58.16
CA THR A 295 48.84 -34.17 -58.36
C THR A 295 48.87 -35.69 -58.38
N GLY A 296 48.15 -36.38 -57.48
CA GLY A 296 48.11 -37.84 -57.46
C GLY A 296 47.46 -38.46 -58.69
N VAL A 297 46.33 -37.91 -59.13
CA VAL A 297 45.61 -38.40 -60.31
C VAL A 297 46.27 -37.92 -61.60
N TYR A 298 46.65 -36.65 -61.72
CA TYR A 298 47.30 -36.16 -62.94
C TYR A 298 48.68 -36.80 -63.12
N THR A 299 49.55 -36.82 -62.11
CA THR A 299 50.87 -37.45 -62.25
C THR A 299 50.75 -38.98 -62.32
N GLY A 300 49.91 -39.61 -61.51
CA GLY A 300 49.74 -41.06 -61.53
C GLY A 300 49.13 -41.59 -62.84
N ASN A 301 48.02 -41.01 -63.30
CA ASN A 301 47.41 -41.42 -64.56
C ASN A 301 48.19 -40.92 -65.77
N TYR A 302 48.60 -39.64 -65.82
CA TYR A 302 49.30 -39.14 -67.01
C TYR A 302 50.64 -39.87 -67.18
N THR A 303 51.45 -40.00 -66.13
CA THR A 303 52.75 -40.68 -66.27
C THR A 303 52.58 -42.20 -66.40
N GLY A 304 51.69 -42.84 -65.63
CA GLY A 304 51.48 -44.29 -65.71
C GLY A 304 50.84 -44.75 -67.04
N VAL A 305 49.80 -44.05 -67.48
CA VAL A 305 49.03 -44.42 -68.68
C VAL A 305 49.75 -43.93 -69.94
N TYR A 306 50.29 -42.70 -69.96
CA TYR A 306 50.99 -42.19 -71.14
C TYR A 306 52.32 -42.92 -71.32
N THR A 307 53.15 -43.02 -70.29
CA THR A 307 54.47 -43.68 -70.42
C THR A 307 54.32 -45.20 -70.58
N GLY A 308 53.40 -45.83 -69.84
CA GLY A 308 53.14 -47.27 -69.94
C GLY A 308 52.58 -47.69 -71.30
N ASN A 309 51.54 -47.00 -71.80
CA ASN A 309 50.98 -47.33 -73.11
C ASN A 309 51.89 -46.89 -74.25
N TYR A 310 52.56 -45.74 -74.16
CA TYR A 310 53.46 -45.29 -75.23
C TYR A 310 54.67 -46.22 -75.40
N ILE A 311 55.28 -46.69 -74.30
CA ILE A 311 56.41 -47.64 -74.35
C ILE A 311 55.96 -49.04 -74.80
N ALA A 312 54.82 -49.53 -74.29
CA ALA A 312 54.28 -50.83 -74.69
C ALA A 312 53.83 -50.85 -76.17
N TYR A 313 53.28 -49.74 -76.66
CA TYR A 313 52.82 -49.58 -78.04
C TYR A 313 53.97 -49.44 -79.05
N TYR A 314 55.03 -48.67 -78.71
CA TYR A 314 56.19 -48.54 -79.60
C TYR A 314 57.07 -49.79 -79.67
N SER A 315 57.02 -50.65 -78.65
CA SER A 315 57.79 -51.90 -78.61
C SER A 315 57.02 -53.10 -79.20
N GLY A 316 55.75 -52.91 -79.58
CA GLY A 316 54.83 -53.98 -79.96
C GLY A 316 54.09 -53.74 -81.28
N VAL A 317 54.79 -53.89 -82.40
CA VAL A 317 54.25 -54.27 -83.73
C VAL A 317 53.50 -53.19 -84.55
N ASN A 318 53.89 -53.15 -85.82
CA ASN A 318 53.40 -52.36 -86.94
C ASN A 318 51.92 -52.63 -87.31
N TYR A 319 51.25 -51.56 -87.76
CA TYR A 319 50.04 -51.48 -88.60
C TYR A 319 48.95 -52.56 -88.45
N GLY A 320 47.83 -52.19 -87.81
CA GLY A 320 46.64 -53.05 -87.80
C GLY A 320 45.34 -52.52 -87.22
N THR A 321 45.29 -51.45 -86.42
CA THR A 321 44.01 -50.92 -85.87
C THR A 321 44.11 -49.46 -85.41
N TYR A 322 44.63 -48.58 -86.27
CA TYR A 322 45.06 -47.23 -85.83
C TYR A 322 43.92 -46.30 -85.34
N SER A 323 42.65 -46.59 -85.65
CA SER A 323 41.52 -45.74 -85.25
C SER A 323 40.63 -46.36 -84.16
N GLY A 324 40.44 -47.69 -84.14
CA GLY A 324 39.55 -48.36 -83.19
C GLY A 324 40.13 -48.46 -81.77
N ASP A 325 41.36 -48.94 -81.67
CA ASP A 325 42.00 -49.20 -80.36
C ASP A 325 42.55 -47.90 -79.75
N TYR A 326 43.13 -47.01 -80.56
CA TYR A 326 43.58 -45.71 -80.08
C TYR A 326 42.41 -44.88 -79.56
N THR A 327 41.30 -44.80 -80.30
CA THR A 327 40.14 -44.01 -79.85
C THR A 327 39.40 -44.71 -78.71
N GLY A 328 39.24 -46.03 -78.73
CA GLY A 328 38.53 -46.79 -77.68
C GLY A 328 39.27 -46.83 -76.35
N VAL A 329 40.58 -47.08 -76.37
CA VAL A 329 41.40 -47.13 -75.15
C VAL A 329 41.72 -45.73 -74.66
N TYR A 330 42.13 -44.80 -75.53
CA TYR A 330 42.44 -43.43 -75.11
C TYR A 330 41.18 -42.69 -74.67
N THR A 331 40.09 -42.71 -75.44
CA THR A 331 38.85 -42.03 -75.05
C THR A 331 38.15 -42.76 -73.91
N GLY A 332 38.15 -44.09 -73.87
CA GLY A 332 37.52 -44.87 -72.80
C GLY A 332 38.24 -44.75 -71.46
N ASN A 333 39.57 -44.86 -71.43
CA ASN A 333 40.33 -44.63 -70.20
C ASN A 333 40.37 -43.16 -69.84
N TYR A 334 40.70 -42.26 -70.77
CA TYR A 334 40.79 -40.83 -70.45
C TYR A 334 39.42 -40.30 -70.00
N THR A 335 38.34 -40.57 -70.74
CA THR A 335 37.01 -40.09 -70.34
C THR A 335 36.48 -40.85 -69.12
N GLY A 336 36.67 -42.16 -69.00
CA GLY A 336 36.18 -42.95 -67.86
C GLY A 336 36.90 -42.61 -66.55
N ASN A 337 38.24 -42.57 -66.55
CA ASN A 337 39.03 -42.22 -65.37
C ASN A 337 38.93 -40.73 -65.07
N TYR A 338 39.09 -39.85 -66.06
CA TYR A 338 39.03 -38.41 -65.82
C TYR A 338 37.63 -38.00 -65.37
N THR A 339 36.57 -38.42 -66.06
CA THR A 339 35.20 -38.02 -65.67
C THR A 339 34.75 -38.72 -64.39
N GLY A 340 35.07 -40.00 -64.19
CA GLY A 340 34.66 -40.76 -62.99
C GLY A 340 35.38 -40.30 -61.72
N VAL A 341 36.70 -40.11 -61.78
CA VAL A 341 37.52 -39.70 -60.63
C VAL A 341 37.40 -38.21 -60.39
N PHE A 342 37.38 -37.38 -61.43
CA PHE A 342 37.20 -35.93 -61.28
C PHE A 342 35.77 -35.62 -60.85
N ALA A 343 34.73 -36.11 -61.53
CA ALA A 343 33.36 -35.80 -61.14
C ALA A 343 32.97 -36.45 -59.80
N GLY A 344 33.35 -37.70 -59.54
CA GLY A 344 33.04 -38.37 -58.28
C GLY A 344 33.82 -37.81 -57.09
N GLY A 345 35.14 -37.61 -57.25
CA GLY A 345 36.02 -37.11 -56.21
C GLY A 345 35.84 -35.62 -55.94
N TYR A 346 35.79 -34.79 -56.99
CA TYR A 346 35.61 -33.35 -56.86
C TYR A 346 34.18 -33.02 -56.45
N THR A 347 33.15 -33.50 -57.16
CA THR A 347 31.76 -33.13 -56.86
C THR A 347 31.29 -33.73 -55.53
N GLY A 348 31.66 -34.98 -55.22
CA GLY A 348 31.29 -35.63 -53.97
C GLY A 348 31.92 -34.96 -52.75
N ASN A 349 33.24 -34.75 -52.76
CA ASN A 349 33.91 -34.07 -51.63
C ASN A 349 33.55 -32.59 -51.56
N TYR A 350 33.49 -31.88 -52.69
CA TYR A 350 33.16 -30.46 -52.70
C TYR A 350 31.74 -30.24 -52.16
N THR A 351 30.76 -31.01 -52.63
CA THR A 351 29.37 -30.85 -52.18
C THR A 351 29.20 -31.30 -50.72
N ALA A 352 29.72 -32.46 -50.33
CA ALA A 352 29.58 -32.93 -48.95
C ALA A 352 30.27 -32.02 -47.94
N THR A 353 31.47 -31.53 -48.28
CA THR A 353 32.26 -30.68 -47.38
C THR A 353 31.71 -29.26 -47.35
N TYR A 354 31.43 -28.67 -48.51
CA TYR A 354 30.90 -27.31 -48.58
C TYR A 354 29.51 -27.25 -47.95
N THR A 355 28.59 -28.14 -48.32
CA THR A 355 27.22 -28.12 -47.77
C THR A 355 27.21 -28.56 -46.30
N GLY A 356 27.91 -29.61 -45.91
CA GLY A 356 27.90 -30.08 -44.51
C GLY A 356 28.48 -29.04 -43.54
N ILE A 357 29.61 -28.43 -43.90
CA ILE A 357 30.31 -27.50 -43.00
C ILE A 357 29.69 -26.10 -43.07
N TYR A 358 29.35 -25.60 -44.26
CA TYR A 358 28.74 -24.27 -44.38
C TYR A 358 27.38 -24.24 -43.68
N THR A 359 26.50 -25.20 -43.97
CA THR A 359 25.15 -25.23 -43.39
C THR A 359 25.18 -25.56 -41.90
N GLY A 360 26.00 -26.54 -41.48
CA GLY A 360 26.11 -26.91 -40.07
C GLY A 360 26.74 -25.82 -39.19
N THR A 361 27.72 -25.09 -39.71
CA THR A 361 28.36 -24.00 -38.96
C THR A 361 27.50 -22.75 -38.97
N TYR A 362 26.90 -22.40 -40.12
CA TYR A 362 26.04 -21.23 -40.26
C TYR A 362 24.77 -21.38 -39.40
N ASP A 363 24.07 -22.51 -39.50
CA ASP A 363 22.80 -22.69 -38.79
C ASP A 363 22.99 -22.80 -37.28
N ASN A 364 24.00 -23.53 -36.80
CA ASN A 364 24.25 -23.65 -35.36
C ASN A 364 24.74 -22.34 -34.74
N THR A 365 25.64 -21.63 -35.43
CA THR A 365 26.17 -20.36 -34.93
C THR A 365 25.12 -19.26 -34.98
N TYR A 366 24.41 -19.13 -36.11
CA TYR A 366 23.40 -18.10 -36.29
C TYR A 366 22.18 -18.35 -35.40
N THR A 367 21.61 -19.56 -35.42
CA THR A 367 20.37 -19.85 -34.68
C THR A 367 20.62 -19.96 -33.17
N GLY A 368 21.69 -20.64 -32.76
CA GLY A 368 22.00 -20.81 -31.33
C GLY A 368 22.32 -19.49 -30.63
N ILE A 369 23.11 -18.64 -31.27
CA ILE A 369 23.56 -17.37 -30.67
C ILE A 369 22.50 -16.28 -30.83
N TYR A 370 21.89 -16.14 -32.01
CA TYR A 370 20.88 -15.11 -32.24
C TYR A 370 19.64 -15.37 -31.42
N THR A 371 19.07 -16.57 -31.48
CA THR A 371 17.84 -16.88 -30.75
C THR A 371 18.09 -17.01 -29.25
N GLY A 372 19.17 -17.68 -28.84
CA GLY A 372 19.53 -17.81 -27.42
C GLY A 372 19.88 -16.48 -26.77
N GLY A 373 20.76 -15.69 -27.42
CA GLY A 373 21.20 -14.40 -26.90
C GLY A 373 20.07 -13.36 -26.91
N TYR A 374 19.33 -13.24 -28.02
CA TYR A 374 18.25 -12.26 -28.14
C TYR A 374 17.11 -12.56 -27.18
N THR A 375 16.60 -13.79 -27.14
CA THR A 375 15.44 -14.13 -26.29
C THR A 375 15.79 -14.07 -24.81
N SER A 376 16.95 -14.58 -24.38
CA SER A 376 17.33 -14.54 -22.95
C SER A 376 17.56 -13.12 -22.46
N THR A 377 18.26 -12.31 -23.27
CA THR A 377 18.61 -10.92 -22.90
C THR A 377 17.40 -10.01 -22.97
N TYR A 378 16.60 -10.13 -24.03
CA TYR A 378 15.41 -9.30 -24.21
C TYR A 378 14.33 -9.65 -23.19
N THR A 379 13.98 -10.93 -23.02
CA THR A 379 12.89 -11.33 -22.12
C THR A 379 13.28 -11.19 -20.65
N GLY A 380 14.54 -11.47 -20.28
CA GLY A 380 15.03 -11.33 -18.89
C GLY A 380 15.25 -9.88 -18.43
N ILE A 381 15.69 -8.98 -19.32
CA ILE A 381 15.94 -7.57 -18.96
C ILE A 381 14.65 -6.76 -19.06
N TYR A 382 13.79 -7.00 -20.05
CA TYR A 382 12.55 -6.23 -20.24
C TYR A 382 11.53 -6.46 -19.11
N THR A 383 11.53 -7.65 -18.49
CA THR A 383 10.69 -7.92 -17.31
C THR A 383 11.25 -7.34 -16.01
N GLY A 384 12.53 -6.96 -15.97
CA GLY A 384 13.18 -6.40 -14.78
C GLY A 384 13.31 -4.88 -14.74
N ALA A 385 12.94 -4.17 -15.82
CA ALA A 385 13.44 -2.81 -16.07
C ALA A 385 12.39 -1.73 -16.38
N TYR A 386 11.28 -1.73 -15.67
CA TYR A 386 10.30 -0.66 -15.82
C TYR A 386 10.71 0.57 -14.99
N VAL A 387 10.75 1.75 -15.61
CA VAL A 387 10.78 3.02 -14.89
C VAL A 387 9.34 3.35 -14.51
N GLY A 388 9.07 3.45 -13.21
CA GLY A 388 7.74 3.81 -12.71
C GLY A 388 7.62 3.71 -11.20
N ALA A 389 6.56 4.30 -10.67
CA ALA A 389 6.17 4.15 -9.28
C ALA A 389 5.97 2.67 -8.93
N THR A 390 6.43 2.23 -7.76
CA THR A 390 6.19 0.89 -7.22
C THR A 390 5.56 0.98 -5.84
N VAL A 391 4.68 0.03 -5.49
CA VAL A 391 4.08 -0.02 -4.16
C VAL A 391 5.15 -0.36 -3.13
N GLN A 392 5.28 0.48 -2.09
CA GLN A 392 6.27 0.31 -1.06
C GLN A 392 6.03 -0.91 -0.17
N SER A 393 7.12 -1.48 0.34
CA SER A 393 7.10 -2.54 1.35
C SER A 393 6.94 -2.02 2.78
N ALA A 394 7.17 -0.73 3.03
CA ALA A 394 6.91 -0.11 4.31
C ALA A 394 5.48 0.44 4.38
N LEU A 395 5.00 0.60 5.61
CA LEU A 395 3.76 1.30 5.91
C LEU A 395 4.09 2.76 6.25
N GLU A 396 3.32 3.68 5.70
CA GLU A 396 3.46 5.11 5.96
C GLU A 396 2.18 5.64 6.60
N THR A 397 2.34 6.48 7.63
CA THR A 397 1.21 7.22 8.21
C THR A 397 0.83 8.36 7.29
N VAL A 398 -0.38 8.28 6.73
CA VAL A 398 -0.91 9.28 5.79
C VAL A 398 -1.58 10.42 6.55
N SER A 399 -2.37 10.06 7.57
CA SER A 399 -3.05 11.03 8.40
C SER A 399 -3.19 10.51 9.82
N THR A 400 -3.21 11.43 10.78
CA THR A 400 -3.52 11.12 12.17
C THR A 400 -4.64 12.05 12.61
N MET A 401 -5.69 11.47 13.16
CA MET A 401 -6.83 12.19 13.70
C MET A 401 -6.93 11.95 15.20
N LYS A 402 -7.37 12.98 15.92
CA LYS A 402 -7.56 12.95 17.36
C LYS A 402 -8.94 13.48 17.69
N LEU A 403 -9.56 12.87 18.69
CA LEU A 403 -10.79 13.40 19.27
C LEU A 403 -10.42 14.48 20.29
N TRP A 404 -11.05 15.63 20.20
CA TRP A 404 -10.86 16.77 21.09
C TRP A 404 -12.17 17.12 21.78
N LEU A 405 -12.12 17.50 23.05
CA LEU A 405 -13.24 18.03 23.82
C LEU A 405 -12.95 19.48 24.17
N ARG A 406 -13.87 20.39 23.86
CA ARG A 406 -13.77 21.79 24.26
C ARG A 406 -14.20 21.95 25.72
N THR A 407 -13.34 22.57 26.52
CA THR A 407 -13.58 22.80 27.96
C THR A 407 -13.68 24.28 28.33
N ALA A 408 -13.29 25.21 27.44
CA ALA A 408 -13.53 26.64 27.57
C ALA A 408 -13.60 27.34 26.20
#